data_AF-A0A357CIH7-F1
#
_entry.id   AF-A0A357CIH7-F1
#
_cell.length_a   1.000
_cell.length_b   1.000
_cell.length_c   1.000
_cell.angle_alpha   90.00
_cell.angle_beta   90.00
_cell.angle_gamma   90.00
#
_symmetry.space_group_name_H-M   'P 1'
#
loop_
_entity.id
_entity.type
_entity.pdbx_description
1 polymer ?
#
loop_
_entity_poly.entity_id
_entity_poly.type
_entity_poly.pdbx_seq_one_letter_code
_entity_poly.pdbx_strand_id
1 'polypeptide(L)'
;MRRMKPQGRILFAFTAVILCESSAQAETDYAGIARQALGEVIRPGYSALAETTGSLSTKVQDLCQQPSSAALKDAKDAFAASVGAWSKVEILRFGPVTQNQRYERLFYWPDLKGLGLKQVREALANEDETVTAAQTLAPKSVALQGLPALEELLYGDGADTLAKGGNAAFRCRFAASIAANVDNIAKEVVEGWSDGAPFTKV
;
A
#
# COMPACT_ATOMS: atom_id res chain seq x y z
N MET A 1 -58.42 81.76 23.49
CA MET A 1 -58.49 80.37 23.99
C MET A 1 -58.47 79.39 22.80
N ARG A 2 -57.32 78.77 22.52
CA ARG A 2 -57.21 77.60 21.61
C ARG A 2 -56.36 76.55 22.34
N ARG A 3 -56.99 75.44 22.72
CA ARG A 3 -56.36 74.34 23.47
C ARG A 3 -55.40 73.56 22.55
N MET A 4 -54.13 73.46 22.93
CA MET A 4 -53.18 72.50 22.36
C MET A 4 -53.52 71.09 22.86
N LYS A 5 -53.73 70.13 21.95
CA LYS A 5 -53.85 68.69 22.27
C LYS A 5 -52.46 68.06 22.34
N PRO A 6 -52.17 67.18 23.32
CA PRO A 6 -50.92 66.44 23.38
C PRO A 6 -50.92 65.31 22.34
N GLN A 7 -49.80 65.16 21.62
CA GLN A 7 -49.58 64.05 20.70
C GLN A 7 -49.20 62.79 21.49
N GLY A 8 -50.06 61.77 21.45
CA GLY A 8 -49.78 60.45 22.02
C GLY A 8 -48.74 59.74 21.15
N ARG A 9 -47.55 59.48 21.72
CA ARG A 9 -46.50 58.67 21.09
C ARG A 9 -46.92 57.21 21.19
N ILE A 10 -47.36 56.62 20.08
CA ILE A 10 -47.59 55.17 19.99
C ILE A 10 -46.22 54.50 19.83
N LEU A 11 -45.77 53.86 20.91
CA LEU A 11 -44.56 53.04 20.92
C LEU A 11 -44.93 51.65 20.39
N PHE A 12 -44.63 51.38 19.11
CA PHE A 12 -44.71 50.02 18.56
C PHE A 12 -43.55 49.20 19.13
N ALA A 13 -43.84 48.30 20.06
CA ALA A 13 -42.91 47.27 20.50
C ALA A 13 -42.80 46.21 19.40
N PHE A 14 -41.73 46.28 18.58
CA PHE A 14 -41.35 45.20 17.69
C PHE A 14 -40.77 44.05 18.52
N THR A 15 -41.58 43.03 18.83
CA THR A 15 -41.09 41.77 19.36
C THR A 15 -40.41 41.01 18.22
N ALA A 16 -39.08 41.10 18.13
CA ALA A 16 -38.29 40.30 17.21
C ALA A 16 -38.35 38.83 17.66
N VAL A 17 -39.16 38.02 16.97
CA VAL A 17 -39.09 36.55 17.09
C VAL A 17 -37.81 36.12 16.38
N ILE A 18 -36.74 35.91 17.16
CA ILE A 18 -35.55 35.23 16.67
C ILE A 18 -35.95 33.76 16.50
N LEU A 19 -36.33 33.38 15.27
CA LEU A 19 -36.35 31.99 14.85
C LEU A 19 -34.90 31.51 14.87
N CYS A 20 -34.51 30.91 16.00
CA CYS A 20 -33.31 30.10 16.06
C CYS A 20 -33.63 28.85 15.24
N GLU A 21 -33.42 28.91 13.93
CA GLU A 21 -33.35 27.71 13.10
C GLU A 21 -32.11 26.95 13.58
N SER A 22 -32.29 26.07 14.57
CA SER A 22 -31.32 25.04 14.87
C SER A 22 -31.20 24.18 13.62
N SER A 23 -30.21 24.49 12.78
CA SER A 23 -29.69 23.54 11.82
C SER A 23 -29.14 22.37 12.64
N ALA A 24 -29.97 21.37 12.89
CA ALA A 24 -29.51 20.07 13.38
C ALA A 24 -28.58 19.51 12.30
N GLN A 25 -27.28 19.74 12.45
CA GLN A 25 -26.29 18.98 11.70
C GLN A 25 -26.48 17.53 12.11
N ALA A 26 -27.01 16.72 11.19
CA ALA A 26 -27.02 15.29 11.35
C ALA A 26 -25.59 14.86 11.71
N GLU A 27 -25.42 14.26 12.88
CA GLU A 27 -24.13 13.77 13.32
C GLU A 27 -23.68 12.69 12.32
N THR A 28 -22.58 12.94 11.61
CA THR A 28 -22.04 11.97 10.65
C THR A 28 -21.70 10.68 11.39
N ASP A 29 -22.24 9.55 10.93
CA ASP A 29 -21.91 8.22 11.48
C ASP A 29 -20.50 7.79 11.03
N TYR A 30 -19.48 8.35 11.68
CA TYR A 30 -18.08 8.03 11.42
C TYR A 30 -17.78 6.54 11.67
N ALA A 31 -18.46 5.91 12.64
CA ALA A 31 -18.28 4.49 12.95
C ALA A 31 -18.87 3.59 11.86
N GLY A 32 -20.01 3.96 11.28
CA GLY A 32 -20.59 3.33 10.10
C GLY A 32 -19.68 3.44 8.88
N ILE A 33 -19.16 4.63 8.60
CA ILE A 33 -18.21 4.86 7.50
C ILE A 33 -16.94 4.01 7.70
N ALA A 34 -16.40 3.97 8.92
CA ALA A 34 -15.22 3.17 9.22
C ALA A 34 -15.46 1.67 9.03
N ARG A 35 -16.61 1.14 9.48
CA ARG A 35 -16.99 -0.27 9.27
C ARG A 35 -17.14 -0.59 7.78
N GLN A 36 -17.78 0.29 7.01
CA GLN A 36 -17.93 0.10 5.56
C GLN A 36 -16.58 0.17 4.85
N ALA A 37 -15.71 1.14 5.18
CA ALA A 37 -14.37 1.21 4.63
C ALA A 37 -13.54 -0.04 4.97
N LEU A 38 -13.64 -0.56 6.20
CA LEU A 38 -12.97 -1.79 6.60
C LEU A 38 -13.44 -2.99 5.77
N GLY A 39 -14.76 -3.17 5.63
CA GLY A 39 -15.36 -4.32 4.96
C GLY A 39 -15.26 -4.29 3.43
N GLU A 40 -15.41 -3.11 2.82
CA GLU A 40 -15.55 -2.97 1.36
C GLU A 40 -14.27 -2.49 0.66
N VAL A 41 -13.34 -1.85 1.39
CA VAL A 41 -12.13 -1.26 0.79
C VAL A 41 -10.85 -1.87 1.35
N ILE A 42 -10.66 -1.80 2.67
CA ILE A 42 -9.38 -2.14 3.30
C ILE A 42 -9.12 -3.65 3.22
N ARG A 43 -10.04 -4.48 3.73
CA ARG A 43 -9.88 -5.93 3.72
C ARG A 43 -9.83 -6.51 2.30
N PRO A 44 -10.76 -6.17 1.39
CA PRO A 44 -10.71 -6.68 0.02
C PRO A 44 -9.46 -6.20 -0.72
N GLY A 45 -9.03 -4.95 -0.52
CA GLY A 45 -7.84 -4.39 -1.14
C GLY A 45 -6.55 -5.14 -0.74
N TYR A 46 -6.34 -5.37 0.55
CA TYR A 46 -5.18 -6.14 1.02
C TYR A 46 -5.27 -7.63 0.69
N SER A 47 -6.48 -8.21 0.63
CA SER A 47 -6.67 -9.58 0.14
C SER A 47 -6.25 -9.71 -1.32
N ALA A 48 -6.64 -8.76 -2.18
CA ALA A 48 -6.23 -8.74 -3.58
C ALA A 48 -4.71 -8.52 -3.73
N LEU A 49 -4.11 -7.68 -2.88
CA LEU A 49 -2.66 -7.56 -2.82
C LEU A 49 -2.01 -8.91 -2.48
N ALA A 50 -2.44 -9.58 -1.40
CA ALA A 50 -1.89 -10.87 -0.99
C ALA A 50 -2.03 -11.95 -2.08
N GLU A 51 -3.17 -11.98 -2.79
CA GLU A 51 -3.40 -12.93 -3.88
C GLU A 51 -2.46 -12.67 -5.07
N THR A 52 -2.33 -11.41 -5.50
CA THR A 52 -1.44 -11.03 -6.61
C THR A 52 0.03 -11.23 -6.27
N THR A 53 0.45 -10.93 -5.03
CA THR A 53 1.83 -11.16 -4.59
C THR A 53 2.14 -12.65 -4.42
N GLY A 54 1.17 -13.46 -4.01
CA GLY A 54 1.29 -14.92 -4.01
C GLY A 54 1.50 -15.46 -5.43
N SER A 55 0.69 -15.00 -6.39
CA SER A 55 0.88 -15.35 -7.81
C SER A 55 2.23 -14.88 -8.34
N LEU A 56 2.69 -13.68 -7.98
CA LEU A 56 4.01 -13.18 -8.34
C LEU A 56 5.13 -14.07 -7.79
N SER A 57 5.06 -14.46 -6.52
CA SER A 57 6.03 -15.37 -5.91
C SER A 57 6.11 -16.69 -6.67
N THR A 58 4.96 -17.29 -7.01
CA THR A 58 4.91 -18.51 -7.83
C THR A 58 5.52 -18.30 -9.22
N LYS A 59 5.14 -17.23 -9.94
CA LYS A 59 5.64 -17.00 -11.30
C LYS A 59 7.13 -16.69 -11.37
N VAL A 60 7.68 -15.99 -10.38
CA VAL A 60 9.13 -15.80 -10.29
C VAL A 60 9.83 -17.13 -9.97
N GLN A 61 9.24 -17.96 -9.11
CA GLN A 61 9.78 -19.28 -8.80
C GLN A 61 9.77 -20.22 -10.03
N ASP A 62 8.68 -20.20 -10.81
CA ASP A 62 8.55 -20.94 -12.08
C ASP A 62 9.61 -20.49 -13.08
N LEU A 63 9.81 -19.17 -13.23
CA LEU A 63 10.87 -18.59 -14.05
C LEU A 63 12.26 -19.10 -13.64
N CYS A 64 12.53 -19.21 -12.34
CA CYS A 64 13.82 -19.72 -11.86
C CYS A 64 14.01 -21.22 -12.11
N GLN A 65 12.94 -22.02 -12.08
CA GLN A 65 13.01 -23.46 -12.29
C GLN A 65 13.05 -23.84 -13.78
N GLN A 66 12.29 -23.12 -14.62
CA GLN A 66 12.18 -23.36 -16.05
C GLN A 66 12.34 -22.04 -16.84
N PRO A 67 13.58 -21.52 -16.95
CA PRO A 67 13.86 -20.28 -17.67
C PRO A 67 13.37 -20.32 -19.11
N SER A 68 12.54 -19.35 -19.47
CA SER A 68 12.10 -19.13 -20.85
C SER A 68 11.60 -17.70 -21.03
N SER A 69 11.51 -17.24 -22.29
CA SER A 69 10.89 -15.93 -22.58
C SER A 69 9.43 -15.87 -22.15
N ALA A 70 8.70 -16.98 -22.24
CA ALA A 70 7.32 -17.09 -21.78
C ALA A 70 7.24 -16.97 -20.24
N ALA A 71 8.07 -17.70 -19.50
CA ALA A 71 8.11 -17.61 -18.04
C ALA A 71 8.53 -16.21 -17.55
N LEU A 72 9.47 -15.55 -18.25
CA LEU A 72 9.87 -14.19 -17.92
C LEU A 72 8.72 -13.20 -18.15
N LYS A 73 7.95 -13.39 -19.23
CA LYS A 73 6.74 -12.60 -19.47
C LYS A 73 5.70 -12.83 -18.37
N ASP A 74 5.43 -14.08 -17.99
CA ASP A 74 4.48 -14.40 -16.92
C ASP A 74 4.87 -13.75 -15.57
N ALA A 75 6.16 -13.79 -15.21
CA ALA A 75 6.65 -13.12 -14.01
C ALA A 75 6.47 -11.60 -14.06
N LYS A 76 6.72 -10.98 -15.22
CA LYS A 76 6.51 -9.55 -15.47
C LYS A 76 5.03 -9.16 -15.40
N ASP A 77 4.14 -9.96 -15.97
CA ASP A 77 2.70 -9.72 -15.91
C ASP A 77 2.18 -9.83 -14.46
N ALA A 78 2.65 -10.83 -13.71
CA ALA A 78 2.32 -10.97 -12.29
C ALA A 78 2.88 -9.83 -11.43
N PHE A 79 4.05 -9.30 -11.79
CA PHE A 79 4.63 -8.12 -11.16
C PHE A 79 3.75 -6.89 -11.38
N ALA A 80 3.36 -6.63 -12.63
CA ALA A 80 2.46 -5.52 -12.96
C ALA A 80 1.11 -5.62 -12.23
N ALA A 81 0.55 -6.84 -12.12
CA ALA A 81 -0.66 -7.07 -11.34
C ALA A 81 -0.49 -6.74 -9.86
N SER A 82 0.64 -7.12 -9.25
CA SER A 82 0.96 -6.82 -7.85
C SER A 82 1.15 -5.33 -7.60
N VAL A 83 1.84 -4.62 -8.50
CA VAL A 83 1.95 -3.15 -8.46
C VAL A 83 0.57 -2.51 -8.55
N GLY A 84 -0.28 -2.97 -9.48
CA GLY A 84 -1.65 -2.47 -9.62
C GLY A 84 -2.52 -2.72 -8.38
N ALA A 85 -2.36 -3.85 -7.70
CA ALA A 85 -3.05 -4.15 -6.45
C ALA A 85 -2.53 -3.26 -5.30
N TRP A 86 -1.21 -3.07 -5.21
CA TRP A 86 -0.60 -2.17 -4.22
C TRP A 86 -1.09 -0.73 -4.39
N SER A 87 -1.10 -0.20 -5.61
CA SER A 87 -1.54 1.18 -5.86
C SER A 87 -2.99 1.45 -5.47
N LYS A 88 -3.86 0.43 -5.42
CA LYS A 88 -5.23 0.59 -4.91
C LYS A 88 -5.30 0.79 -3.40
N VAL A 89 -4.29 0.31 -2.66
CA VAL A 89 -4.22 0.39 -1.20
C VAL A 89 -3.10 1.29 -0.69
N GLU A 90 -2.26 1.86 -1.55
CA GLU A 90 -1.13 2.73 -1.14
C GLU A 90 -1.58 3.99 -0.38
N ILE A 91 -2.84 4.39 -0.56
CA ILE A 91 -3.45 5.51 0.15
C ILE A 91 -3.60 5.22 1.64
N LEU A 92 -3.65 3.94 2.02
CA LEU A 92 -3.84 3.48 3.39
C LEU A 92 -2.48 3.48 4.10
N ARG A 93 -2.20 4.58 4.80
CA ARG A 93 -0.96 4.78 5.57
C ARG A 93 -1.15 4.62 7.08
N PHE A 94 -2.02 3.71 7.48
CA PHE A 94 -2.33 3.41 8.88
C PHE A 94 -2.62 1.92 9.07
N GLY A 95 -2.61 1.47 10.33
CA GLY A 95 -2.94 0.09 10.68
C GLY A 95 -1.76 -0.89 10.55
N PRO A 96 -2.02 -2.17 10.27
CA PRO A 96 -0.99 -3.22 10.16
C PRO A 96 0.14 -2.92 9.18
N VAL A 97 -0.13 -2.15 8.11
CA VAL A 97 0.86 -1.83 7.07
C VAL A 97 1.97 -0.89 7.58
N THR A 98 1.76 -0.15 8.67
CA THR A 98 2.79 0.74 9.24
C THR A 98 3.68 0.04 10.27
N GLN A 99 3.31 -1.17 10.68
CA GLN A 99 4.10 -1.94 11.63
C GLN A 99 5.35 -2.49 10.95
N ASN A 100 6.48 -2.55 11.67
CA ASN A 100 7.74 -3.16 11.21
C ASN A 100 8.18 -2.67 9.82
N GLN A 101 7.91 -1.40 9.51
CA GLN A 101 8.25 -0.73 8.25
C GLN A 101 7.70 -1.45 7.02
N ARG A 102 6.57 -2.17 7.15
CA ARG A 102 5.99 -2.97 6.05
C ARG A 102 5.66 -2.11 4.83
N TYR A 103 5.13 -0.90 5.02
CA TYR A 103 4.85 0.04 3.94
C TYR A 103 6.13 0.33 3.14
N GLU A 104 7.20 0.73 3.81
CA GLU A 104 8.48 1.08 3.18
C GLU A 104 9.19 -0.15 2.60
N ARG A 105 9.05 -1.32 3.23
CA ARG A 105 9.60 -2.59 2.75
C ARG A 105 8.83 -3.16 1.56
N LEU A 106 7.54 -2.84 1.40
CA LEU A 106 6.77 -3.14 0.20
C LEU A 106 7.12 -2.17 -0.93
N PHE A 107 7.20 -0.87 -0.62
CA PHE A 107 7.30 0.18 -1.61
C PHE A 107 8.14 1.38 -1.13
N TYR A 108 9.46 1.23 -1.20
CA TYR A 108 10.40 2.31 -0.92
C TYR A 108 10.38 3.36 -2.05
N TRP A 109 9.52 4.36 -1.93
CA TRP A 109 9.33 5.42 -2.91
C TRP A 109 8.87 6.74 -2.26
N PRO A 110 9.35 7.92 -2.71
CA PRO A 110 10.31 8.13 -3.79
C PRO A 110 11.78 7.90 -3.38
N ASP A 111 12.58 7.31 -4.28
CA ASP A 111 14.03 7.15 -4.09
C ASP A 111 14.81 8.30 -4.75
N LEU A 112 14.65 9.52 -4.21
CA LEU A 112 15.23 10.75 -4.79
C LEU A 112 16.75 10.70 -4.97
N LYS A 113 17.46 9.88 -4.19
CA LYS A 113 18.93 9.76 -4.21
C LYS A 113 19.43 8.48 -4.89
N GLY A 114 18.52 7.64 -5.38
CA GLY A 114 18.81 6.35 -6.00
C GLY A 114 19.50 5.37 -5.05
N LEU A 115 19.25 5.45 -3.74
CA LEU A 115 19.92 4.60 -2.75
C LEU A 115 19.47 3.15 -2.86
N GLY A 116 18.18 2.89 -3.07
CA GLY A 116 17.67 1.53 -3.24
C GLY A 116 18.21 0.90 -4.50
N LEU A 117 18.15 1.62 -5.62
CA LEU A 117 18.70 1.16 -6.89
C LEU A 117 20.20 0.83 -6.79
N LYS A 118 20.98 1.68 -6.12
CA LYS A 118 22.41 1.43 -5.87
C LYS A 118 22.64 0.16 -5.07
N GLN A 119 21.88 -0.04 -3.99
CA GLN A 119 22.01 -1.24 -3.14
C GLN A 119 21.65 -2.52 -3.90
N VAL A 120 20.58 -2.52 -4.70
CA VAL A 120 20.19 -3.68 -5.52
C VAL A 120 21.28 -4.04 -6.52
N ARG A 121 21.84 -3.04 -7.21
CA ARG A 121 22.93 -3.24 -8.18
C ARG A 121 24.23 -3.70 -7.53
N GLU A 122 24.54 -3.20 -6.34
CA GLU A 122 25.69 -3.65 -5.55
C GLU A 122 25.53 -5.11 -5.11
N ALA A 123 24.35 -5.50 -4.63
CA ALA A 123 24.05 -6.88 -4.28
C ALA A 123 24.16 -7.83 -5.49
N LEU A 124 23.70 -7.38 -6.67
CA LEU A 124 23.88 -8.10 -7.94
C LEU A 124 25.36 -8.24 -8.34
N ALA A 125 26.13 -7.16 -8.26
CA ALA A 125 27.53 -7.15 -8.67
C ALA A 125 28.42 -8.01 -7.77
N ASN A 126 28.11 -8.06 -6.48
CA ASN A 126 28.86 -8.83 -5.48
C ASN A 126 28.32 -10.24 -5.27
N GLU A 127 27.23 -10.62 -5.93
CA GLU A 127 26.49 -11.87 -5.67
C GLU A 127 26.26 -12.10 -4.16
N ASP A 128 25.73 -11.09 -3.46
CA ASP A 128 25.50 -11.15 -2.01
C ASP A 128 24.47 -12.25 -1.65
N GLU A 129 24.93 -13.44 -1.30
CA GLU A 129 24.06 -14.57 -0.94
C GLU A 129 23.14 -14.29 0.25
N THR A 130 23.42 -13.27 1.06
CA THR A 130 22.54 -12.95 2.18
C THR A 130 21.19 -12.34 1.76
N VAL A 131 21.02 -11.98 0.48
CA VAL A 131 19.73 -11.51 -0.06
C VAL A 131 18.90 -12.61 -0.74
N THR A 132 19.39 -13.84 -0.85
CA THR A 132 18.76 -14.90 -1.65
C THR A 132 17.71 -15.74 -0.92
N ALA A 133 17.40 -15.41 0.34
CA ALA A 133 16.28 -15.98 1.09
C ALA A 133 15.46 -14.87 1.77
N ALA A 134 14.13 -15.01 1.75
CA ALA A 134 13.23 -13.99 2.31
C ALA A 134 13.51 -13.69 3.79
N GLN A 135 13.87 -14.71 4.57
CA GLN A 135 14.15 -14.59 6.00
C GLN A 135 15.42 -13.80 6.30
N THR A 136 16.45 -13.90 5.44
CA THR A 136 17.71 -13.15 5.59
C THR A 136 17.63 -11.77 4.92
N LEU A 137 16.77 -11.63 3.91
CA LEU A 137 16.48 -10.36 3.26
C LEU A 137 15.63 -9.43 4.13
N ALA A 138 14.57 -9.95 4.77
CA ALA A 138 13.61 -9.17 5.55
C ALA A 138 14.23 -8.15 6.54
N PRO A 139 15.24 -8.50 7.36
CA PRO A 139 15.86 -7.56 8.30
C PRO A 139 16.88 -6.59 7.67
N LYS A 140 17.18 -6.70 6.37
CA LYS A 140 18.10 -5.79 5.68
C LYS A 140 17.43 -4.43 5.41
N SER A 141 18.19 -3.54 4.78
CA SER A 141 17.72 -2.24 4.31
C SER A 141 16.35 -2.33 3.65
N VAL A 142 15.45 -1.42 4.04
CA VAL A 142 14.12 -1.28 3.42
C VAL A 142 14.23 -0.98 1.91
N ALA A 143 15.32 -0.34 1.48
CA ALA A 143 15.55 0.06 0.10
C ALA A 143 16.11 -1.08 -0.79
N LEU A 144 16.53 -2.21 -0.19
CA LEU A 144 17.07 -3.38 -0.89
C LEU A 144 15.99 -4.45 -1.20
N GLN A 145 14.74 -4.18 -0.82
CA GLN A 145 13.61 -5.10 -0.95
C GLN A 145 12.38 -4.37 -1.49
N GLY A 146 11.26 -5.09 -1.63
CA GLY A 146 10.00 -4.53 -2.11
C GLY A 146 9.87 -4.48 -3.63
N LEU A 147 8.72 -3.96 -4.08
CA LEU A 147 8.36 -3.92 -5.50
C LEU A 147 9.35 -3.12 -6.36
N PRO A 148 9.88 -1.94 -5.94
CA PRO A 148 10.86 -1.22 -6.75
C PRO A 148 12.17 -1.97 -6.93
N ALA A 149 12.63 -2.70 -5.89
CA ALA A 149 13.82 -3.53 -6.01
C ALA A 149 13.59 -4.73 -6.95
N LEU A 150 12.41 -5.35 -6.88
CA LEU A 150 12.05 -6.43 -7.80
C LEU A 150 11.89 -5.95 -9.25
N GLU A 151 11.44 -4.72 -9.46
CA GLU A 151 11.40 -4.09 -10.78
C GLU A 151 12.79 -4.07 -11.43
N GLU A 152 13.81 -3.61 -10.71
CA GLU A 152 15.20 -3.60 -11.22
C GLU A 152 15.68 -5.01 -11.57
N LEU A 153 15.31 -6.03 -10.79
CA LEU A 153 15.70 -7.41 -11.08
C LEU A 153 15.01 -7.96 -12.35
N LEU A 154 13.74 -7.64 -12.56
CA LEU A 154 12.92 -8.14 -13.68
C LEU A 154 13.04 -7.31 -14.96
N TYR A 155 13.35 -6.01 -14.86
CA TYR A 155 13.35 -5.07 -15.99
C TYR A 155 14.67 -4.34 -16.20
N GLY A 156 15.53 -4.24 -15.17
CA GLY A 156 16.81 -3.56 -15.27
C GLY A 156 17.82 -4.27 -16.17
N ASP A 157 18.96 -3.62 -16.38
CA ASP A 157 20.02 -4.07 -17.30
C ASP A 157 20.42 -5.52 -17.01
N GLY A 158 20.41 -6.38 -18.04
CA GLY A 158 20.72 -7.81 -17.92
C GLY A 158 19.54 -8.70 -17.47
N ALA A 159 18.32 -8.17 -17.31
CA ALA A 159 17.16 -8.98 -16.93
C ALA A 159 16.74 -9.99 -18.00
N ASP A 160 17.07 -9.75 -19.27
CA ASP A 160 16.81 -10.67 -20.38
C ASP A 160 17.53 -12.02 -20.19
N THR A 161 18.61 -12.05 -19.41
CA THR A 161 19.34 -13.28 -19.08
C THR A 161 18.50 -14.25 -18.24
N LEU A 162 17.49 -13.76 -17.51
CA LEU A 162 16.56 -14.61 -16.74
C LEU A 162 15.78 -15.59 -17.64
N ALA A 163 15.53 -15.23 -18.89
CA ALA A 163 14.85 -16.12 -19.85
C ALA A 163 15.77 -17.24 -20.38
N LYS A 164 17.09 -17.12 -20.22
CA LYS A 164 18.08 -18.04 -20.80
C LYS A 164 18.61 -19.07 -19.78
N GLY A 165 18.42 -18.82 -18.48
CA GLY A 165 19.03 -19.62 -17.42
C GLY A 165 20.56 -19.46 -17.33
N GLY A 166 21.19 -20.23 -16.45
CA GLY A 166 22.65 -20.21 -16.27
C GLY A 166 23.14 -19.04 -15.42
N ASN A 167 23.94 -18.13 -16.00
CA ASN A 167 24.61 -17.01 -15.29
C ASN A 167 23.66 -16.04 -14.56
N ALA A 168 22.34 -16.14 -14.78
CA ALA A 168 21.32 -15.38 -14.07
C ALA A 168 20.86 -16.04 -12.75
N ALA A 169 21.48 -17.15 -12.31
CA ALA A 169 21.04 -17.92 -11.15
C ALA A 169 20.95 -17.07 -9.87
N PHE A 170 21.96 -16.22 -9.61
CA PHE A 170 21.94 -15.31 -8.45
C PHE A 170 20.79 -14.31 -8.53
N ARG A 171 20.66 -13.59 -9.67
CA ARG A 171 19.57 -12.64 -9.92
C ARG A 171 18.21 -13.29 -9.71
N CYS A 172 18.03 -14.52 -10.17
CA CYS A 172 16.76 -15.23 -10.03
C CYS A 172 16.45 -15.56 -8.57
N ARG A 173 17.43 -16.08 -7.80
CA ARG A 173 17.24 -16.33 -6.36
C ARG A 173 16.95 -15.03 -5.60
N PHE A 174 17.61 -13.94 -5.93
CA PHE A 174 17.33 -12.64 -5.33
C PHE A 174 15.91 -12.15 -5.67
N ALA A 175 15.48 -12.27 -6.93
CA ALA A 175 14.12 -11.91 -7.34
C ALA A 175 13.06 -12.76 -6.61
N ALA A 176 13.29 -14.08 -6.51
CA ALA A 176 12.41 -15.00 -5.79
C ALA A 176 12.33 -14.65 -4.30
N SER A 177 13.46 -14.30 -3.67
CA SER A 177 13.53 -13.84 -2.29
C SER A 177 12.71 -12.57 -2.05
N ILE A 178 12.83 -11.56 -2.92
CA ILE A 178 12.02 -10.33 -2.82
C ILE A 178 10.53 -10.65 -3.02
N ALA A 179 10.18 -11.42 -4.06
CA ALA A 179 8.78 -11.77 -4.34
C ALA A 179 8.12 -12.51 -3.17
N ALA A 180 8.83 -13.46 -2.55
CA ALA A 180 8.37 -14.17 -1.36
C ALA A 180 8.24 -13.24 -0.15
N ASN A 181 9.18 -12.32 0.07
CA ASN A 181 9.09 -11.36 1.18
C ASN A 181 7.92 -10.37 1.00
N VAL A 182 7.66 -9.90 -0.22
CA VAL A 182 6.50 -9.05 -0.54
C VAL A 182 5.19 -9.79 -0.26
N ASP A 183 5.08 -11.06 -0.65
CA ASP A 183 3.94 -11.92 -0.34
C ASP A 183 3.74 -12.13 1.17
N ASN A 184 4.82 -12.41 1.90
CA ASN A 184 4.77 -12.53 3.37
C ASN A 184 4.26 -11.25 4.02
N ILE A 185 4.76 -10.08 3.61
CA ILE A 185 4.30 -8.81 4.15
C ILE A 185 2.80 -8.60 3.84
N ALA A 186 2.36 -8.88 2.61
CA ALA A 186 0.94 -8.74 2.25
C ALA A 186 0.04 -9.63 3.12
N LYS A 187 0.45 -10.88 3.37
CA LYS A 187 -0.25 -11.82 4.26
C LYS A 187 -0.29 -11.34 5.71
N GLU A 188 0.82 -10.83 6.24
CA GLU A 188 0.88 -10.24 7.58
C GLU A 188 -0.05 -9.03 7.73
N VAL A 189 -0.20 -8.23 6.66
CA VAL A 189 -1.13 -7.09 6.67
C VAL A 189 -2.58 -7.56 6.65
N VAL A 190 -2.92 -8.57 5.84
CA VAL A 190 -4.24 -9.21 5.85
C VAL A 190 -4.57 -9.75 7.24
N GLU A 191 -3.63 -10.49 7.86
CA GLU A 191 -3.81 -11.02 9.21
C GLU A 191 -4.05 -9.93 10.24
N GLY A 192 -3.31 -8.81 10.16
CA GLY A 192 -3.49 -7.67 11.05
C GLY A 192 -4.85 -6.97 10.92
N TRP A 193 -5.58 -7.21 9.83
CA TRP A 193 -6.94 -6.71 9.59
C TRP A 193 -8.04 -7.74 9.86
N SER A 194 -7.70 -8.97 10.25
CA SER A 194 -8.65 -10.04 10.56
C SER A 194 -9.51 -9.73 11.79
N ASP A 195 -10.67 -10.37 11.90
CA ASP A 195 -11.58 -10.20 13.05
C ASP A 195 -10.86 -10.47 14.38
N GLY A 196 -11.03 -9.56 15.34
CA GLY A 196 -10.39 -9.64 16.66
C GLY A 196 -8.95 -9.12 16.70
N ALA A 197 -8.35 -8.77 15.56
CA ALA A 197 -7.03 -8.14 15.52
C ALA A 197 -7.07 -6.73 16.14
N PRO A 198 -5.94 -6.20 16.67
CA PRO A 198 -5.90 -4.92 17.37
C PRO A 198 -6.51 -3.74 16.61
N PHE A 199 -6.40 -3.73 15.28
CA PHE A 199 -6.87 -2.66 14.40
C PHE A 199 -8.34 -2.76 13.98
N THR A 200 -9.08 -3.76 14.48
CA THR A 200 -10.48 -4.01 14.08
C THR A 200 -11.50 -3.71 15.18
N LYS A 201 -11.03 -3.18 16.32
CA LYS A 201 -11.91 -2.74 17.42
C LYS A 201 -12.55 -1.40 17.02
N VAL A 202 -13.76 -1.45 16.49
CA VAL A 202 -14.65 -0.29 16.28
C VAL A 202 -15.67 -0.25 17.40
#